data_AF-A0A966SCA0-F1
#
_entry.id   AF-A0A966SCA0-F1
#
_cell.length_a   1.000
_cell.length_b   1.000
_cell.length_c   1.000
_cell.angle_alpha   90.00
_cell.angle_beta   90.00
_cell.angle_gamma   90.00
#
_symmetry.space_group_name_H-M   'P 1'
#
loop_
_entity.id
_entity.type
_entity.pdbx_description
1 polymer ?
#
loop_
_entity_poly.entity_id
_entity_poly.type
_entity_poly.pdbx_seq_one_letter_code
_entity_poly.pdbx_strand_id
1 'polypeptide(L)'
;MSAFAGLVFSAVTVAAPIELGQAEARLQLAQITALLAGRYDNDPQRFYLEGMKRGKTAPPRLHLEIRRSVKIPNGFDIEERDGSEHAPIARAGTLTLENDARTRQVVMRLTGDGPSCAWRWRKHLASWLGEPADDCANAVGSPGIAGKTLWLADDALWLQNVGAAAAATSAAGAVDIVELGRAHMHECFMAVQARGGEPQIFMGLKTHDRGGTLDIVTKEKAPRKFTLTLRRGMWPSNSGNNLLELLTLTAREEGQPVQASSGWATPDSPRVGFGNEEEVESGRSINARCKRVDE
;
A
#
# COMPACT_ATOMS: atom_id res chain seq x y z
N MET A 1 -9.42 -70.41 -17.30
CA MET A 1 -9.04 -69.02 -17.64
C MET A 1 -10.16 -68.11 -17.18
N SER A 2 -9.82 -67.12 -16.34
CA SER A 2 -10.50 -65.85 -16.05
C SER A 2 -10.39 -65.52 -14.56
N ALA A 3 -9.34 -64.77 -14.22
CA ALA A 3 -9.19 -64.10 -12.94
C ALA A 3 -9.57 -62.62 -13.14
N PHE A 4 -10.58 -62.16 -12.40
CA PHE A 4 -10.93 -60.74 -12.30
C PHE A 4 -9.96 -60.09 -11.31
N ALA A 5 -9.12 -59.18 -11.80
CA ALA A 5 -8.28 -58.33 -10.97
C ALA A 5 -9.12 -57.16 -10.44
N GLY A 6 -9.36 -57.14 -9.12
CA GLY A 6 -9.97 -56.01 -8.43
C GLY A 6 -8.95 -54.89 -8.22
N LEU A 7 -9.20 -53.75 -8.86
CA LEU A 7 -8.51 -52.49 -8.58
C LEU A 7 -9.00 -51.94 -7.23
N VAL A 8 -8.11 -51.92 -6.24
CA VAL A 8 -8.33 -51.24 -4.97
C VAL A 8 -8.02 -49.75 -5.17
N PHE A 9 -9.06 -48.92 -5.16
CA PHE A 9 -8.89 -47.47 -5.05
C PHE A 9 -8.52 -47.11 -3.61
N SER A 10 -7.26 -46.73 -3.39
CA SER A 10 -6.84 -46.09 -2.15
C SER A 10 -7.43 -44.68 -2.09
N ALA A 11 -8.39 -44.47 -1.20
CA ALA A 11 -8.89 -43.13 -0.89
C ALA A 11 -7.78 -42.32 -0.22
N VAL A 12 -7.38 -41.21 -0.86
CA VAL A 12 -6.53 -40.21 -0.22
C VAL A 12 -7.34 -39.57 0.89
N THR A 13 -7.01 -39.90 2.13
CA THR A 13 -7.57 -39.24 3.30
C THR A 13 -6.97 -37.83 3.35
N VAL A 14 -7.79 -36.82 3.05
CA VAL A 14 -7.42 -35.43 3.30
C VAL A 14 -7.20 -35.31 4.80
N ALA A 15 -5.97 -35.01 5.21
CA ALA A 15 -5.63 -34.83 6.62
C ALA A 15 -6.59 -33.81 7.24
N ALA A 16 -7.18 -34.16 8.39
CA ALA A 16 -7.99 -33.23 9.16
C ALA A 16 -7.17 -31.95 9.42
N PRO A 17 -7.78 -30.76 9.37
CA PRO A 17 -7.07 -29.52 9.66
C PRO A 17 -6.42 -29.62 11.04
N ILE A 18 -5.13 -29.29 11.11
CA ILE A 18 -4.38 -29.27 12.36
C ILE A 18 -5.07 -28.27 13.31
N GLU A 19 -5.65 -28.78 14.40
CA GLU A 19 -6.17 -27.92 15.46
C GLU A 19 -4.99 -27.23 16.15
N LEU A 20 -4.86 -25.93 15.93
CA LEU A 20 -3.82 -25.10 16.55
C LEU A 20 -3.89 -25.20 18.08
N GLY A 21 -2.75 -25.19 18.76
CA GLY A 21 -2.75 -25.05 20.22
C GLY A 21 -3.22 -23.65 20.66
N GLN A 22 -3.70 -23.49 21.89
CA GLN A 22 -4.11 -22.16 22.42
C GLN A 22 -2.96 -21.13 22.40
N ALA A 23 -1.73 -21.59 22.67
CA ALA A 23 -0.53 -20.76 22.61
C ALA A 23 -0.22 -20.31 21.17
N GLU A 24 -0.42 -21.21 20.21
CA GLU A 24 -0.19 -20.92 18.80
C GLU A 24 -1.20 -19.89 18.28
N ALA A 25 -2.49 -20.07 18.55
CA ALA A 25 -3.52 -19.09 18.19
C ALA A 25 -3.23 -17.69 18.76
N ARG A 26 -2.69 -17.60 19.99
CA ARG A 26 -2.26 -16.31 20.57
C ARG A 26 -1.06 -15.69 19.82
N LEU A 27 -0.09 -16.51 19.42
CA LEU A 27 1.06 -16.05 18.64
C LEU A 27 0.61 -15.54 17.26
N GLN A 28 -0.28 -16.28 16.58
CA GLN A 28 -0.81 -15.87 15.29
C GLN A 28 -1.57 -14.54 15.38
N LEU A 29 -2.44 -14.39 16.40
CA LEU A 29 -3.13 -13.13 16.68
C LEU A 29 -2.14 -11.98 16.88
N ALA A 30 -1.09 -12.18 17.69
CA ALA A 30 -0.07 -11.17 17.94
C ALA A 30 0.67 -10.77 16.65
N GLN A 31 1.01 -11.74 15.80
CA GLN A 31 1.70 -11.50 14.52
C GLN A 31 0.82 -10.71 13.55
N ILE A 32 -0.45 -11.10 13.37
CA ILE A 32 -1.38 -10.35 12.50
C ILE A 32 -1.61 -8.95 13.06
N THR A 33 -1.79 -8.81 14.39
CA THR A 33 -1.98 -7.50 15.05
C THR A 33 -0.77 -6.58 14.88
N ALA A 34 0.45 -7.13 14.91
CA ALA A 34 1.69 -6.38 14.67
C ALA A 34 1.81 -5.90 13.22
N LEU A 35 1.37 -6.73 12.27
CA LEU A 35 1.43 -6.40 10.85
C LEU A 35 0.29 -5.48 10.41
N LEU A 36 -0.92 -5.60 10.95
CA LEU A 36 -2.09 -4.96 10.34
C LEU A 36 -2.03 -3.42 10.36
N ALA A 37 -1.56 -2.82 11.46
CA ALA A 37 -1.47 -1.36 11.55
C ALA A 37 -0.42 -0.79 10.58
N GLY A 38 -0.77 0.29 9.89
CA GLY A 38 0.12 0.99 8.97
C GLY A 38 -0.64 1.87 7.98
N ARG A 39 0.14 2.61 7.19
CA ARG A 39 -0.34 3.30 5.98
C ARG A 39 0.00 2.45 4.77
N TYR A 40 -0.93 2.33 3.85
CA TYR A 40 -0.77 1.55 2.63
C TYR A 40 -1.25 2.33 1.41
N ASP A 41 -0.51 2.24 0.30
CA ASP A 41 -0.84 2.93 -0.94
C ASP A 41 -0.46 2.05 -2.15
N ASN A 42 -1.25 2.08 -3.21
CA ASN A 42 -0.99 1.35 -4.46
C ASN A 42 -0.36 2.22 -5.57
N ASP A 43 0.09 3.43 -5.26
CA ASP A 43 0.76 4.32 -6.20
C ASP A 43 1.92 3.63 -6.97
N PRO A 44 2.80 2.82 -6.35
CA PRO A 44 3.84 2.10 -7.11
C PRO A 44 3.27 1.14 -8.18
N GLN A 45 2.22 0.38 -7.84
CA GLN A 45 1.54 -0.51 -8.79
C GLN A 45 0.93 0.30 -9.94
N ARG A 46 0.25 1.40 -9.63
CA ARG A 46 -0.35 2.30 -10.62
C ARG A 46 0.69 2.92 -11.53
N PHE A 47 1.73 3.51 -10.96
CA PHE A 47 2.80 4.16 -11.68
C PHE A 47 3.45 3.20 -12.70
N TYR A 48 3.70 1.97 -12.27
CA TYR A 48 4.24 0.92 -13.14
C TYR A 48 3.28 0.57 -14.30
N LEU A 49 2.00 0.32 -14.00
CA LEU A 49 1.00 -0.04 -15.03
C LEU A 49 0.73 1.10 -16.01
N GLU A 50 0.70 2.34 -15.54
CA GLU A 50 0.56 3.55 -16.38
C GLU A 50 1.78 3.74 -17.29
N GLY A 51 2.99 3.57 -16.74
CA GLY A 51 4.24 3.66 -17.50
C GLY A 51 4.37 2.60 -18.60
N MET A 52 3.79 1.42 -18.41
CA MET A 52 3.73 0.37 -19.44
C MET A 52 2.65 0.58 -20.52
N LYS A 53 2.04 1.77 -20.60
CA LYS A 53 0.87 2.06 -21.47
C LYS A 53 -0.33 1.14 -21.20
N ARG A 54 -0.36 0.50 -20.03
CA ARG A 54 -1.48 -0.29 -19.51
C ARG A 54 -2.32 0.54 -18.52
N GLY A 55 -2.29 1.87 -18.63
CA GLY A 55 -2.99 2.77 -17.71
C GLY A 55 -4.50 2.52 -17.58
N LYS A 56 -5.16 2.06 -18.66
CA LYS A 56 -6.57 1.67 -18.62
C LYS A 56 -6.87 0.44 -17.73
N THR A 57 -5.83 -0.33 -17.39
CA THR A 57 -5.94 -1.53 -16.55
C THR A 57 -5.38 -1.30 -15.15
N ALA A 58 -4.83 -0.12 -14.86
CA ALA A 58 -4.35 0.23 -13.54
C ALA A 58 -5.55 0.37 -12.58
N PRO A 59 -5.48 -0.21 -11.37
CA PRO A 59 -6.52 0.00 -10.37
C PRO A 59 -6.60 1.49 -9.99
N PRO A 60 -7.75 1.98 -9.50
CA PRO A 60 -7.84 3.33 -8.95
C PRO A 60 -6.85 3.52 -7.80
N ARG A 61 -6.40 4.76 -7.56
CA ARG A 61 -5.43 5.01 -6.47
C ARG A 61 -6.19 4.90 -5.16
N LEU A 62 -5.63 4.15 -4.24
CA LEU A 62 -6.23 3.84 -2.97
C LEU A 62 -5.21 4.13 -1.88
N HIS A 63 -5.58 4.98 -0.94
CA HIS A 63 -4.82 5.21 0.27
C HIS A 63 -5.61 4.61 1.45
N LEU A 64 -4.93 3.76 2.22
CA LEU A 64 -5.50 3.06 3.36
C LEU A 64 -4.67 3.31 4.61
N GLU A 65 -5.29 3.81 5.67
CA GLU A 65 -4.66 3.99 6.98
C GLU A 65 -5.38 3.10 8.00
N ILE A 66 -4.64 2.16 8.60
CA ILE A 66 -5.13 1.28 9.66
C ILE A 66 -4.35 1.62 10.93
N ARG A 67 -5.04 2.16 11.94
CA ARG A 67 -4.43 2.56 13.22
C ARG A 67 -4.95 1.66 14.33
N ARG A 68 -4.11 1.34 15.31
CA ARG A 68 -4.59 0.66 16.52
C ARG A 68 -5.62 1.55 17.22
N SER A 69 -6.77 0.97 17.55
CA SER A 69 -7.81 1.67 18.28
C SER A 69 -7.39 1.80 19.74
N VAL A 70 -7.53 3.00 20.30
CA VAL A 70 -7.33 3.25 21.73
C VAL A 70 -8.53 2.83 22.57
N LYS A 71 -9.67 2.58 21.92
CA LYS A 71 -10.96 2.32 22.58
C LYS A 71 -11.26 0.83 22.71
N ILE A 72 -10.76 0.03 21.78
CA ILE A 72 -11.13 -1.39 21.64
C ILE A 72 -9.87 -2.24 21.70
N PRO A 73 -9.75 -3.18 22.66
CA PRO A 73 -8.65 -4.13 22.69
C PRO A 73 -8.58 -4.94 21.40
N ASN A 74 -7.39 -5.05 20.80
CA ASN A 74 -7.18 -5.66 19.47
C ASN A 74 -8.09 -5.06 18.37
N GLY A 75 -8.57 -3.83 18.59
CA GLY A 75 -9.32 -3.06 17.62
C GLY A 75 -8.41 -2.17 16.79
N PHE A 76 -8.85 -1.85 15.58
CA PHE A 76 -8.18 -0.93 14.67
C PHE A 76 -9.21 -0.02 14.02
N ASP A 77 -8.88 1.27 13.93
CA ASP A 77 -9.64 2.22 13.15
C ASP A 77 -9.07 2.24 11.74
N ILE A 78 -9.94 2.03 10.74
CA ILE A 78 -9.57 1.98 9.32
C ILE A 78 -10.18 3.19 8.62
N GLU A 79 -9.34 3.92 7.89
CA GLU A 79 -9.74 5.02 7.02
C GLU A 79 -9.26 4.74 5.60
N GLU A 80 -10.14 4.98 4.63
CA GLU A 80 -9.87 4.80 3.22
C GLU A 80 -10.17 6.07 2.46
N ARG A 81 -9.25 6.44 1.57
CA ARG A 81 -9.31 7.64 0.74
C ARG A 81 -9.19 7.25 -0.73
N ASP A 82 -10.07 7.80 -1.55
CA ASP A 82 -10.01 7.65 -3.00
C ASP A 82 -8.99 8.67 -3.55
N GLY A 83 -7.89 8.18 -4.12
CA GLY A 83 -6.79 9.04 -4.57
C GLY A 83 -5.61 9.01 -3.61
N SER A 84 -5.14 10.19 -3.20
CA SER A 84 -3.96 10.35 -2.34
C SER A 84 -4.32 10.49 -0.87
N GLU A 85 -3.30 10.53 -0.02
CA GLU A 85 -3.40 10.78 1.42
C GLU A 85 -4.08 12.12 1.77
N HIS A 86 -4.11 13.07 0.82
CA HIS A 86 -4.73 14.39 0.98
C HIS A 86 -6.22 14.41 0.63
N ALA A 87 -6.74 13.35 0.01
CA ALA A 87 -8.16 13.28 -0.36
C ALA A 87 -9.05 13.16 0.89
N PRO A 88 -10.31 13.61 0.85
CA PRO A 88 -11.27 13.36 1.92
C PRO A 88 -11.40 11.86 2.23
N ILE A 89 -11.72 11.53 3.48
CA ILE A 89 -12.05 10.16 3.88
C ILE A 89 -13.27 9.73 3.10
N ALA A 90 -13.11 8.74 2.23
CA ALA A 90 -14.19 8.21 1.43
C ALA A 90 -14.99 7.19 2.25
N ARG A 91 -14.30 6.34 3.02
CA ARG A 91 -14.88 5.26 3.81
C ARG A 91 -14.10 5.07 5.11
N ALA A 92 -14.78 4.66 6.17
CA ALA A 92 -14.16 4.38 7.46
C ALA A 92 -14.86 3.24 8.19
N GLY A 93 -14.19 2.67 9.19
CA GLY A 93 -14.77 1.64 10.04
C GLY A 93 -13.84 1.22 11.17
N THR A 94 -14.24 0.15 11.84
CA THR A 94 -13.48 -0.45 12.95
C THR A 94 -13.30 -1.94 12.68
N LEU A 95 -12.05 -2.38 12.67
CA LEU A 95 -11.67 -3.79 12.66
C LEU A 95 -11.48 -4.28 14.10
N THR A 96 -11.87 -5.50 14.39
CA THR A 96 -11.57 -6.19 15.66
C THR A 96 -10.98 -7.54 15.36
N LEU A 97 -9.93 -7.93 16.08
CA LEU A 97 -9.32 -9.25 15.96
C LEU A 97 -9.51 -10.08 17.23
N GLU A 98 -9.96 -11.30 17.05
CA GLU A 98 -10.19 -12.27 18.11
C GLU A 98 -9.73 -13.67 17.69
N ASN A 99 -9.50 -14.54 18.67
CA ASN A 99 -9.36 -15.96 18.41
C ASN A 99 -10.73 -16.60 18.56
N ASP A 100 -11.20 -17.27 17.50
CA ASP A 100 -12.42 -18.08 17.58
C ASP A 100 -12.18 -19.25 18.55
N ALA A 101 -12.97 -19.33 19.62
CA ALA A 101 -12.79 -20.34 20.66
C ALA A 101 -13.00 -21.78 20.16
N ARG A 102 -13.76 -21.96 19.08
CA ARG A 102 -14.09 -23.28 18.51
C ARG A 102 -13.06 -23.70 17.48
N THR A 103 -12.73 -22.82 16.53
CA THR A 103 -11.82 -23.16 15.42
C THR A 103 -10.36 -22.85 15.73
N ARG A 104 -10.10 -22.06 16.79
CA ARG A 104 -8.78 -21.54 17.18
C ARG A 104 -8.10 -20.74 16.07
N GLN A 105 -8.86 -20.28 15.08
CA GLN A 105 -8.40 -19.38 14.03
C GLN A 105 -8.52 -17.93 14.49
N VAL A 106 -7.65 -17.08 13.95
CA VAL A 106 -7.80 -15.64 14.13
C VAL A 106 -8.93 -15.15 13.21
N VAL A 107 -9.92 -14.50 13.78
CA VAL A 107 -11.03 -13.89 13.06
C VAL A 107 -10.90 -12.38 13.17
N MET A 108 -10.96 -11.71 12.02
CA MET A 108 -11.07 -10.25 11.97
C MET A 108 -12.49 -9.88 11.58
N ARG A 109 -13.08 -8.89 12.25
CA ARG A 109 -14.42 -8.38 11.94
C ARG A 109 -14.38 -6.90 11.67
N LEU A 110 -14.95 -6.49 10.55
CA LEU A 110 -15.23 -5.11 10.23
C LEU A 110 -16.62 -4.75 10.75
N THR A 111 -16.68 -3.66 11.49
CA THR A 111 -17.89 -3.02 12.01
C THR A 111 -17.88 -1.54 11.62
N GLY A 112 -19.03 -0.97 11.33
CA GLY A 112 -19.19 0.42 10.88
C GLY A 112 -20.62 0.69 10.46
N ASP A 113 -20.85 1.78 9.71
CA ASP A 113 -22.19 2.17 9.23
C ASP A 113 -22.73 1.25 8.12
N GLY A 114 -21.93 0.28 7.66
CA GLY A 114 -22.28 -0.71 6.64
C GLY A 114 -22.41 -2.14 7.19
N PRO A 115 -22.66 -3.13 6.31
CA PRO A 115 -22.75 -4.53 6.68
C PRO A 115 -21.46 -5.02 7.35
N SER A 116 -21.59 -5.74 8.46
CA SER A 116 -20.43 -6.38 9.08
C SER A 116 -19.86 -7.45 8.16
N CYS A 117 -18.54 -7.51 8.05
CA CYS A 117 -17.82 -8.54 7.31
C CYS A 117 -16.78 -9.19 8.22
N ALA A 118 -16.55 -10.49 8.05
CA ALA A 118 -15.56 -11.23 8.81
C ALA A 118 -14.57 -11.93 7.90
N TRP A 119 -13.31 -12.03 8.33
CA TRP A 119 -12.26 -12.79 7.68
C TRP A 119 -11.71 -13.83 8.64
N ARG A 120 -11.50 -15.04 8.12
CA ARG A 120 -10.76 -16.09 8.83
C ARG A 120 -9.33 -16.08 8.32
N TRP A 121 -8.39 -15.90 9.24
CA TRP A 121 -6.97 -15.83 8.92
C TRP A 121 -6.30 -17.17 9.09
N ARG A 122 -5.39 -17.48 8.17
CA ARG A 122 -4.47 -18.60 8.27
C ARG A 122 -3.09 -18.23 7.77
N LYS A 123 -2.06 -18.89 8.28
CA LYS A 123 -0.71 -18.72 7.78
C LYS A 123 -0.62 -19.27 6.35
N HIS A 124 0.03 -18.53 5.46
CA HIS A 124 0.34 -18.99 4.11
C HIS A 124 1.75 -18.57 3.73
N LEU A 125 2.69 -19.53 3.69
CA LEU A 125 4.11 -19.25 3.41
C LEU A 125 4.64 -18.14 4.34
N ALA A 126 5.18 -17.06 3.79
CA ALA A 126 5.67 -15.91 4.54
C ALA A 126 4.55 -14.93 4.97
N SER A 127 3.36 -15.00 4.37
CA SER A 127 2.25 -14.07 4.60
C SER A 127 1.12 -14.68 5.42
N TRP A 128 0.04 -13.93 5.58
CA TRP A 128 -1.24 -14.34 6.16
C TRP A 128 -2.33 -14.19 5.12
N LEU A 129 -3.17 -15.22 4.99
CA LEU A 129 -4.33 -15.19 4.13
C LEU A 129 -5.59 -14.98 4.98
N GLY A 130 -6.33 -13.92 4.73
CA GLY A 130 -7.65 -13.64 5.28
C GLY A 130 -8.73 -13.94 4.24
N GLU A 131 -9.47 -15.02 4.44
CA GLU A 131 -10.58 -15.42 3.55
C GLU A 131 -11.88 -14.83 4.12
N PRO A 132 -12.63 -14.02 3.34
CA PRO A 132 -13.88 -13.42 3.81
C PRO A 132 -14.93 -14.51 3.99
N ALA A 133 -15.81 -14.32 4.97
CA ALA A 133 -17.00 -15.14 5.13
C ALA A 133 -18.04 -14.83 4.04
N ASP A 134 -18.93 -15.78 3.78
CA ASP A 134 -19.91 -15.69 2.68
C ASP A 134 -20.88 -14.51 2.82
N ASP A 135 -21.10 -14.03 4.05
CA ASP A 135 -21.97 -12.89 4.37
C ASP A 135 -21.37 -11.53 3.99
N CYS A 136 -20.09 -11.48 3.61
CA CYS A 136 -19.41 -10.25 3.18
C CYS A 136 -19.84 -9.74 1.79
N ALA A 137 -20.68 -10.45 1.04
CA ALA A 137 -20.96 -10.22 -0.37
C ALA A 137 -21.64 -8.87 -0.71
N ASN A 138 -22.20 -8.15 0.27
CA ASN A 138 -23.04 -6.96 0.05
C ASN A 138 -22.56 -5.69 0.77
N ALA A 139 -21.27 -5.58 1.09
CA ALA A 139 -20.70 -4.50 1.91
C ALA A 139 -20.58 -3.12 1.20
N VAL A 140 -21.66 -2.65 0.57
CA VAL A 140 -21.72 -1.30 -0.05
C VAL A 140 -21.48 -0.23 1.02
N GLY A 141 -20.61 0.74 0.72
CA GLY A 141 -20.25 1.83 1.65
C GLY A 141 -19.24 1.42 2.74
N SER A 142 -18.91 0.13 2.86
CA SER A 142 -17.82 -0.33 3.73
C SER A 142 -16.46 -0.05 3.09
N PRO A 143 -15.38 0.10 3.89
CA PRO A 143 -14.01 0.11 3.37
C PRO A 143 -13.80 -0.93 2.27
N GLY A 144 -13.09 -0.57 1.21
CA GLY A 144 -12.86 -1.37 0.01
C GLY A 144 -12.14 -2.68 0.26
N ILE A 145 -11.64 -2.95 1.47
CA ILE A 145 -11.19 -4.28 1.87
C ILE A 145 -12.34 -5.28 2.06
N ALA A 146 -13.57 -4.81 2.32
CA ALA A 146 -14.75 -5.63 2.62
C ALA A 146 -15.06 -6.60 1.47
N GLY A 147 -15.30 -7.87 1.81
CA GLY A 147 -15.63 -8.92 0.84
C GLY A 147 -14.48 -9.35 -0.09
N LYS A 148 -13.25 -8.88 0.16
CA LYS A 148 -12.06 -9.29 -0.58
C LYS A 148 -11.25 -10.33 0.19
N THR A 149 -10.55 -11.19 -0.54
CA THR A 149 -9.46 -11.98 0.00
C THR A 149 -8.28 -11.07 0.29
N LEU A 150 -7.73 -11.18 1.50
CA LEU A 150 -6.64 -10.36 1.99
C LEU A 150 -5.37 -11.20 2.09
N TRP A 151 -4.27 -10.68 1.58
CA TRP A 151 -2.94 -11.20 1.85
C TRP A 151 -2.17 -10.16 2.65
N LEU A 152 -1.66 -10.51 3.82
CA LEU A 152 -0.91 -9.60 4.67
C LEU A 152 0.51 -10.10 4.87
N ALA A 153 1.48 -9.31 4.42
CA ALA A 153 2.91 -9.54 4.66
C ALA A 153 3.50 -8.40 5.51
N ASP A 154 4.81 -8.45 5.67
CA ASP A 154 5.62 -7.41 6.31
C ASP A 154 5.56 -6.08 5.57
N ASP A 155 5.61 -6.09 4.24
CA ASP A 155 5.76 -4.88 3.43
C ASP A 155 4.53 -4.48 2.61
N ALA A 156 3.46 -5.30 2.59
CA ALA A 156 2.27 -5.03 1.79
C ALA A 156 1.00 -5.75 2.29
N LEU A 157 -0.13 -5.22 1.82
CA LEU A 157 -1.47 -5.79 1.92
C LEU A 157 -2.03 -5.94 0.49
N TRP A 158 -2.29 -7.16 0.05
CA TRP A 158 -2.93 -7.41 -1.25
C TRP A 158 -4.42 -7.66 -1.08
N LEU A 159 -5.21 -7.08 -1.97
CA LEU A 159 -6.65 -7.22 -2.03
C LEU A 159 -7.04 -7.93 -3.33
N GLN A 160 -7.80 -9.01 -3.22
CA GLN A 160 -8.31 -9.76 -4.37
C GLN A 160 -9.82 -9.93 -4.28
N ASN A 161 -10.54 -9.75 -5.39
CA ASN A 161 -11.97 -9.99 -5.43
C ASN A 161 -12.29 -11.48 -5.27
N VAL A 162 -13.45 -11.78 -4.68
CA VAL A 162 -13.97 -13.15 -4.56
C VAL A 162 -15.02 -13.41 -5.64
N GLY A 163 -15.01 -14.62 -6.23
CA GLY A 163 -16.05 -15.10 -7.14
C GLY A 163 -15.91 -14.67 -8.61
N ALA A 164 -16.96 -14.89 -9.41
CA ALA A 164 -16.98 -14.68 -10.86
C ALA A 164 -16.65 -13.24 -11.30
N ALA A 165 -16.71 -12.25 -10.40
CA ALA A 165 -16.21 -10.91 -10.64
C ALA A 165 -14.71 -10.91 -10.98
N ALA A 166 -13.88 -11.72 -10.31
CA ALA A 166 -12.46 -11.91 -10.63
C ALA A 166 -12.23 -12.42 -12.07
N ALA A 167 -13.14 -13.26 -12.57
CA ALA A 167 -13.14 -13.78 -13.94
C ALA A 167 -13.86 -12.86 -14.95
N ALA A 168 -14.69 -11.93 -14.49
CA ALA A 168 -15.41 -10.98 -15.34
C ALA A 168 -14.62 -9.68 -15.55
N THR A 169 -13.82 -9.23 -14.58
CA THR A 169 -12.87 -8.10 -14.77
C THR A 169 -11.65 -8.46 -15.62
N SER A 170 -11.40 -9.75 -15.88
CA SER A 170 -10.39 -10.15 -16.88
C SER A 170 -10.86 -9.93 -18.32
N ALA A 171 -12.16 -9.75 -18.58
CA ALA A 171 -12.67 -9.43 -19.91
C ALA A 171 -12.31 -8.00 -20.37
N ALA A 172 -12.03 -7.08 -19.42
CA ALA A 172 -11.60 -5.71 -19.67
C ALA A 172 -10.09 -5.49 -19.45
N GLY A 173 -9.35 -6.55 -19.13
CA GLY A 173 -7.89 -6.51 -18.90
C GLY A 173 -7.44 -5.85 -17.59
N ALA A 174 -8.37 -5.46 -16.69
CA ALA A 174 -8.06 -4.86 -15.39
C ALA A 174 -7.38 -5.87 -14.45
N VAL A 175 -6.42 -5.39 -13.66
CA VAL A 175 -5.73 -6.25 -12.67
C VAL A 175 -6.69 -6.54 -11.51
N ASP A 176 -6.98 -7.82 -11.28
CA ASP A 176 -7.90 -8.29 -10.22
C ASP A 176 -7.30 -8.22 -8.81
N ILE A 177 -5.98 -8.03 -8.72
CA ILE A 177 -5.23 -7.92 -7.47
C ILE A 177 -4.72 -6.49 -7.31
N VAL A 178 -5.12 -5.83 -6.23
CA VAL A 178 -4.57 -4.53 -5.83
C VAL A 178 -3.49 -4.78 -4.78
N GLU A 179 -2.28 -4.29 -5.05
CA GLU A 179 -1.17 -4.33 -4.10
C GLU A 179 -1.07 -2.98 -3.39
N LEU A 180 -1.32 -2.98 -2.08
CA LEU A 180 -1.12 -1.81 -1.23
C LEU A 180 0.19 -1.98 -0.47
N GLY A 181 1.24 -1.31 -0.93
CA GLY A 181 2.53 -1.33 -0.26
C GLY A 181 2.46 -0.57 1.07
N ARG A 182 3.00 -1.15 2.14
CA ARG A 182 3.18 -0.46 3.43
C ARG A 182 4.13 0.71 3.23
N ALA A 183 3.73 1.86 3.73
CA ALA A 183 4.43 3.11 3.57
C ALA A 183 5.29 3.45 4.79
N HIS A 184 6.52 3.89 4.55
CA HIS A 184 7.42 4.38 5.57
C HIS A 184 7.46 5.89 5.56
N MET A 185 7.35 6.48 6.75
CA MET A 185 7.38 7.92 6.90
C MET A 185 8.77 8.49 6.71
N HIS A 186 8.80 9.67 6.12
CA HIS A 186 9.99 10.45 5.86
C HIS A 186 9.75 11.90 6.26
N GLU A 187 10.76 12.48 6.89
CA GLU A 187 10.84 13.92 7.07
C GLU A 187 11.73 14.51 5.99
N CYS A 188 11.22 15.54 5.33
CA CYS A 188 11.83 16.18 4.19
C CYS A 188 12.07 17.67 4.46
N PHE A 189 13.04 18.21 3.73
CA PHE A 189 13.17 19.63 3.53
C PHE A 189 13.31 19.94 2.04
N MET A 190 12.97 21.17 1.66
CA MET A 190 13.22 21.71 0.34
C MET A 190 13.80 23.12 0.48
N ALA A 191 14.84 23.43 -0.26
CA ALA A 191 15.37 24.78 -0.42
C ALA A 191 15.16 25.21 -1.88
N VAL A 192 14.60 26.40 -2.07
CA VAL A 192 14.35 27.00 -3.38
C VAL A 192 14.95 28.39 -3.42
N GLN A 193 15.74 28.66 -4.43
CA GLN A 193 16.27 30.00 -4.69
C GLN A 193 15.74 30.52 -6.04
N ALA A 194 15.12 31.69 -6.00
CA ALA A 194 14.79 32.46 -7.20
C ALA A 194 16.02 33.23 -7.68
N ARG A 195 16.13 33.50 -8.99
CA ARG A 195 17.21 34.31 -9.54
C ARG A 195 17.21 35.70 -8.88
N GLY A 196 18.28 36.03 -8.17
CA GLY A 196 18.41 37.30 -7.45
C GLY A 196 17.48 37.47 -6.23
N GLY A 197 16.84 36.39 -5.78
CA GLY A 197 16.01 36.38 -4.58
C GLY A 197 16.67 35.64 -3.41
N GLU A 198 16.15 35.90 -2.21
CA GLU A 198 16.58 35.20 -1.00
C GLU A 198 16.21 33.71 -1.05
N PRO A 199 17.08 32.81 -0.55
CA PRO A 199 16.77 31.39 -0.45
C PRO A 199 15.60 31.16 0.52
N GLN A 200 14.65 30.34 0.10
CA GLN A 200 13.51 29.93 0.91
C GLN A 200 13.67 28.47 1.30
N ILE A 201 13.63 28.19 2.60
CA ILE A 201 13.81 26.85 3.16
C ILE A 201 12.48 26.40 3.79
N PHE A 202 12.02 25.23 3.39
CA PHE A 202 10.85 24.54 3.90
C PHE A 202 11.32 23.30 4.65
N MET A 203 11.03 23.19 5.94
CA MET A 203 11.49 22.10 6.82
C MET A 203 10.30 21.45 7.54
N GLY A 204 10.52 20.27 8.13
CA GLY A 204 9.49 19.55 8.89
C GLY A 204 8.38 18.97 8.00
N LEU A 205 8.63 18.85 6.69
CA LEU A 205 7.66 18.34 5.73
C LEU A 205 7.59 16.82 5.89
N LYS A 206 6.42 16.24 6.14
CA LYS A 206 6.28 14.79 6.36
C LYS A 206 5.52 14.15 5.21
N THR A 207 6.10 13.10 4.64
CA THR A 207 5.50 12.31 3.54
C THR A 207 5.87 10.84 3.70
N HIS A 208 5.43 9.98 2.78
CA HIS A 208 5.75 8.57 2.78
C HIS A 208 6.30 8.09 1.43
N ASP A 209 7.03 6.98 1.47
CA ASP A 209 7.71 6.39 0.30
C ASP A 209 6.79 5.65 -0.67
N ARG A 210 5.47 5.68 -0.48
CA ARG A 210 4.50 5.00 -1.39
C ARG A 210 3.72 6.01 -2.23
N GLY A 211 4.43 6.95 -2.85
CA GLY A 211 3.83 7.98 -3.71
C GLY A 211 3.27 9.19 -2.97
N GLY A 212 3.75 9.42 -1.74
CA GLY A 212 3.32 10.57 -0.94
C GLY A 212 3.78 11.88 -1.58
N THR A 213 2.95 12.92 -1.45
CA THR A 213 3.14 14.22 -2.08
C THR A 213 3.16 15.37 -1.07
N LEU A 214 3.96 16.39 -1.34
CA LEU A 214 4.03 17.63 -0.57
C LEU A 214 3.91 18.82 -1.52
N ASP A 215 2.88 19.64 -1.33
CA ASP A 215 2.70 20.87 -2.08
C ASP A 215 3.35 22.05 -1.35
N ILE A 216 4.20 22.77 -2.07
CA ILE A 216 5.07 23.83 -1.54
C ILE A 216 4.84 25.09 -2.37
N VAL A 217 4.58 26.21 -1.71
CA VAL A 217 4.34 27.50 -2.36
C VAL A 217 5.38 28.52 -1.90
N THR A 218 6.10 29.12 -2.83
CA THR A 218 7.10 30.15 -2.52
C THR A 218 6.43 31.50 -2.21
N LYS A 219 7.14 32.33 -1.43
CA LYS A 219 6.67 33.63 -0.95
C LYS A 219 7.05 34.82 -1.83
N GLU A 220 7.60 34.57 -3.01
CA GLU A 220 7.98 35.65 -3.93
C GLU A 220 6.75 36.32 -4.58
N LYS A 221 6.92 37.49 -5.20
CA LYS A 221 5.81 38.27 -5.79
C LYS A 221 4.97 37.48 -6.79
N ALA A 222 5.59 36.55 -7.52
CA ALA A 222 4.94 35.56 -8.36
C ALA A 222 5.15 34.17 -7.73
N PRO A 223 4.27 33.71 -6.82
CA PRO A 223 4.44 32.44 -6.13
C PRO A 223 4.57 31.28 -7.11
N ARG A 224 5.63 30.51 -6.94
CA ARG A 224 5.81 29.22 -7.62
C ARG A 224 5.23 28.14 -6.75
N LYS A 225 4.58 27.17 -7.38
CA LYS A 225 4.06 25.98 -6.70
C LYS A 225 4.87 24.76 -7.14
N PHE A 226 5.34 24.01 -6.17
CA PHE A 226 6.06 22.76 -6.36
C PHE A 226 5.30 21.62 -5.72
N THR A 227 5.24 20.49 -6.40
CA THR A 227 4.86 19.21 -5.80
C THR A 227 6.11 18.36 -5.68
N LEU A 228 6.46 17.98 -4.46
CA LEU A 228 7.52 17.01 -4.15
C LEU A 228 6.86 15.63 -4.00
N THR A 229 7.31 14.63 -4.76
CA THR A 229 6.80 13.25 -4.68
C THR A 229 7.91 12.31 -4.21
N LEU A 230 7.61 11.50 -3.20
CA LEU A 230 8.49 10.43 -2.72
C LEU A 230 7.91 9.05 -3.09
N ARG A 231 8.69 8.22 -3.78
CA ARG A 231 8.22 6.93 -4.28
C ARG A 231 9.27 5.84 -4.21
N ARG A 232 8.91 4.70 -3.65
CA ARG A 232 9.59 3.42 -3.68
C ARG A 232 8.81 2.50 -4.59
N GLY A 233 9.43 2.07 -5.69
CA GLY A 233 8.78 1.19 -6.66
C GLY A 233 9.76 0.62 -7.67
N MET A 234 9.25 -0.19 -8.59
CA MET A 234 10.05 -0.82 -9.63
C MET A 234 10.31 0.15 -10.79
N TRP A 235 11.58 0.31 -11.14
CA TRP A 235 12.04 1.18 -12.22
C TRP A 235 12.88 0.41 -13.24
N PRO A 236 12.83 0.78 -14.53
CA PRO A 236 13.78 0.26 -15.51
C PRO A 236 15.22 0.53 -15.06
N SER A 237 16.03 -0.52 -15.04
CA SER A 237 17.48 -0.40 -14.85
C SER A 237 18.13 0.30 -16.05
N ASN A 238 19.35 0.81 -15.86
CA ASN A 238 20.13 1.45 -16.93
C ASN A 238 20.38 0.54 -18.14
N SER A 239 20.31 -0.80 -17.97
CA SER A 239 20.44 -1.76 -19.07
C SER A 239 19.13 -1.99 -19.84
N GLY A 240 18.00 -1.42 -19.38
CA GLY A 240 16.68 -1.55 -20.00
C GLY A 240 16.05 -2.94 -19.89
N ASN A 241 16.82 -3.95 -19.44
CA ASN A 241 16.41 -5.37 -19.49
C ASN A 241 15.91 -5.89 -18.14
N ASN A 242 16.16 -5.17 -17.05
CA ASN A 242 15.74 -5.54 -15.70
C ASN A 242 15.02 -4.40 -15.01
N LEU A 243 14.20 -4.72 -14.02
CA LEU A 243 13.62 -3.76 -13.09
C LEU A 243 14.40 -3.77 -11.78
N LEU A 244 14.62 -2.58 -11.20
CA LEU A 244 15.21 -2.39 -9.88
C LEU A 244 14.21 -1.66 -9.01
N GLU A 245 14.05 -2.11 -7.78
CA GLU A 245 13.34 -1.31 -6.79
C GLU A 245 14.22 -0.13 -6.39
N LEU A 246 13.70 1.09 -6.53
CA LEU A 246 14.42 2.32 -6.18
C LEU A 246 13.51 3.26 -5.41
N LEU A 247 14.13 4.01 -4.50
CA LEU A 247 13.53 5.17 -3.83
C LEU A 247 13.84 6.42 -4.65
N THR A 248 12.81 7.17 -5.02
CA THR A 248 12.92 8.37 -5.83
C THR A 248 12.28 9.56 -5.12
N LEU A 249 12.93 10.71 -5.27
CA LEU A 249 12.42 12.00 -4.84
C LEU A 249 12.38 12.90 -6.05
N THR A 250 11.20 13.36 -6.45
CA THR A 250 11.03 14.24 -7.61
C THR A 250 10.36 15.54 -7.21
N ALA A 251 10.80 16.65 -7.79
CA ALA A 251 10.12 17.94 -7.66
C ALA A 251 9.57 18.34 -9.02
N ARG A 252 8.30 18.74 -9.06
CA ARG A 252 7.63 19.26 -10.25
C ARG A 252 7.09 20.65 -9.97
N GLU A 253 7.42 21.61 -10.83
CA GLU A 253 6.84 22.95 -10.80
C GLU A 253 5.49 22.94 -11.54
N GLU A 254 4.49 23.63 -10.99
CA GLU A 254 3.18 23.77 -11.64
C GLU A 254 3.31 24.39 -13.03
N GLY A 255 2.62 23.80 -14.01
CA GLY A 255 2.68 24.23 -15.41
C GLY A 255 3.87 23.70 -16.22
N GLN A 256 4.82 22.98 -15.60
CA GLN A 256 5.93 22.34 -16.33
C GLN A 256 5.60 20.88 -16.69
N PRO A 257 5.89 20.44 -17.94
CA PRO A 257 5.61 19.08 -18.38
C PRO A 257 6.60 18.04 -17.85
N VAL A 258 7.78 18.48 -17.39
CA VAL A 258 8.87 17.62 -16.91
C VAL A 258 9.18 17.98 -15.46
N GLN A 259 9.66 17.01 -14.69
CA GLN A 259 10.18 17.24 -13.34
C GLN A 259 11.33 18.26 -13.36
N ALA A 260 11.30 19.19 -12.41
CA ALA A 260 12.33 20.23 -12.25
C ALA A 260 13.65 19.64 -11.69
N SER A 261 13.56 18.61 -10.84
CA SER A 261 14.71 17.84 -10.37
C SER A 261 14.30 16.46 -9.85
N SER A 262 15.26 15.54 -9.76
CA SER A 262 15.07 14.21 -9.21
C SER A 262 16.31 13.66 -8.53
N GLY A 263 16.10 12.92 -7.45
CA GLY A 263 17.11 12.15 -6.73
C GLY A 263 16.70 10.69 -6.62
N TRP A 264 17.69 9.81 -6.55
CA TRP A 264 17.52 8.36 -6.54
C TRP A 264 18.35 7.73 -5.43
N ALA A 265 17.84 6.68 -4.81
CA ALA A 265 18.54 5.89 -3.81
C ALA A 265 18.05 4.44 -3.85
N THR A 266 18.79 3.54 -3.19
CA THR A 266 18.28 2.19 -2.92
C THR A 266 17.11 2.24 -1.92
N PRO A 267 16.19 1.26 -1.92
CA PRO A 267 15.02 1.26 -1.04
C PRO A 267 15.35 1.31 0.45
N ASP A 268 16.47 0.70 0.84
CA ASP A 268 16.93 0.65 2.23
C ASP A 268 17.74 1.88 2.65
N SER A 269 17.97 2.82 1.73
CA SER A 269 18.71 4.04 2.05
C SER A 269 17.95 4.85 3.09
N PRO A 270 18.61 5.29 4.19
CA PRO A 270 17.96 6.14 5.18
C PRO A 270 17.67 7.55 4.64
N ARG A 271 18.21 7.91 3.47
CA ARG A 271 18.12 9.24 2.86
C ARG A 271 18.01 9.15 1.33
N VAL A 272 17.24 10.07 0.76
CA VAL A 272 17.21 10.34 -0.69
C VAL A 272 17.17 11.85 -0.89
N GLY A 273 17.81 12.34 -1.94
CA GLY A 273 17.80 13.76 -2.23
C GLY A 273 18.45 14.11 -3.55
N PHE A 274 18.32 15.38 -3.92
CA PHE A 274 18.97 15.98 -5.07
C PHE A 274 19.43 17.38 -4.69
N GLY A 275 20.48 17.84 -5.37
CA GLY A 275 20.94 19.22 -5.31
C GLY A 275 21.40 19.61 -6.70
N ASN A 276 20.77 20.62 -7.28
CA ASN A 276 21.28 21.22 -8.51
C ASN A 276 22.15 22.41 -8.07
N GLU A 277 23.46 22.16 -7.95
CA GLU A 277 24.47 23.20 -7.67
C GLU A 277 24.82 24.02 -8.92
N GLU A 278 24.61 23.47 -10.12
CA GLU A 278 24.72 24.26 -11.34
C GLU A 278 23.54 25.21 -11.42
N GLU A 279 23.85 26.52 -11.55
CA GLU A 279 22.98 27.47 -12.21
C GLU A 279 22.55 26.85 -13.54
N VAL A 280 21.39 26.18 -13.55
CA VAL A 280 20.65 25.94 -14.78
C VAL A 280 20.59 27.30 -15.47
N GLU A 281 20.78 27.40 -16.79
CA GLU A 281 20.77 28.69 -17.55
C GLU A 281 19.58 29.63 -17.21
N SER A 282 18.56 29.09 -16.55
CA SER A 282 17.43 29.80 -15.92
C SER A 282 17.73 30.55 -14.59
N GLY A 283 18.90 30.42 -13.96
CA GLY A 283 19.28 31.05 -12.68
C GLY A 283 18.56 30.47 -11.44
N ARG A 284 18.32 29.15 -11.41
CA ARG A 284 17.50 28.47 -10.41
C ARG A 284 18.31 27.42 -9.65
N SER A 285 18.24 27.43 -8.31
CA SER A 285 18.70 26.30 -7.49
C SER A 285 17.53 25.72 -6.71
N ILE A 286 17.40 24.39 -6.79
CA ILE A 286 16.44 23.61 -6.01
C ILE A 286 17.21 22.45 -5.38
N ASN A 287 17.06 22.29 -4.07
CA ASN A 287 17.59 21.18 -3.31
C ASN A 287 16.46 20.58 -2.47
N ALA A 288 16.37 19.26 -2.44
CA ALA A 288 15.48 18.59 -1.51
C ALA A 288 16.13 17.31 -1.00
N ARG A 289 15.80 16.97 0.25
CA ARG A 289 16.21 15.72 0.87
C ARG A 289 15.12 15.22 1.78
N CYS A 290 14.91 13.91 1.76
CA CYS A 290 14.06 13.19 2.68
C CYS A 290 14.90 12.20 3.48
N LYS A 291 14.57 12.04 4.76
CA LYS A 291 15.17 11.07 5.68
C LYS A 291 14.06 10.22 6.25
N ARG A 292 14.25 8.89 6.27
CA ARG A 292 13.32 7.97 6.93
C ARG A 292 13.22 8.31 8.42
N VAL A 293 12.00 8.31 8.94
CA VAL A 293 11.72 8.43 10.36
C VAL A 293 11.01 7.16 10.80
N ASP A 294 11.49 6.55 11.88
CA ASP A 294 10.82 5.41 12.49
C ASP A 294 9.56 5.94 13.20
N GLU A 295 8.41 5.30 12.93
CA GLU A 295 7.15 5.59 13.63
C GLU A 295 7.09 4.90 15.00
#